data_AF-A0A7Y0AMH4-F1
#
_entry.id   AF-A0A7Y0AMH4-F1
#
_cell.length_a   1.000
_cell.length_b   1.000
_cell.length_c   1.000
_cell.angle_alpha   90.00
_cell.angle_beta   90.00
_cell.angle_gamma   90.00
#
_symmetry.space_group_name_H-M   'P 1'
#
loop_
_entity.id
_entity.type
_entity.pdbx_description
1 polymer ?
#
loop_
_entity_poly.entity_id
_entity_poly.type
_entity_poly.pdbx_seq_one_letter_code
_entity_poly.pdbx_strand_id
1 'polypeptide(L)' 'MNEIEKFILISKKKAKELAPILKTTEARISEYKTGKRGISVKKLREWCEILNIEIRDCF' A
#
# COMPACT_ATOMS: atom_id res chain seq x y z
N MET A 1 11.15 1.52 7.80
CA MET A 1 10.32 1.68 6.59
C MET A 1 9.67 0.35 6.31
N ASN A 2 8.35 0.24 6.41
CA ASN A 2 7.65 -1.01 6.09
C ASN A 2 7.29 -1.08 4.60
N GLU A 3 6.75 -2.22 4.18
CA GLU A 3 6.39 -2.51 2.79
C GLU A 3 5.36 -1.50 2.25
N ILE A 4 4.50 -0.97 3.12
CA ILE A 4 3.47 0.00 2.77
C ILE A 4 4.05 1.39 2.58
N GLU A 5 5.02 1.78 3.40
CA GLU A 5 5.76 3.02 3.19
C GLU A 5 6.54 2.99 1.88
N LYS A 6 7.22 1.88 1.57
CA LYS A 6 7.88 1.67 0.27
C LYS A 6 6.87 1.79 -0.87
N PHE A 7 5.76 1.07 -0.79
CA PHE A 7 4.69 1.11 -1.78
C PHE A 7 4.14 2.53 -2.02
N ILE A 8 3.84 3.27 -0.95
CA ILE A 8 3.37 4.66 -1.03
C ILE A 8 4.42 5.53 -1.72
N LEU A 9 5.71 5.34 -1.38
CA LEU A 9 6.81 6.12 -1.95
C LEU A 9 7.01 5.82 -3.44
N ILE A 10 6.96 4.55 -3.85
CA ILE A 10 7.08 4.11 -5.26
C ILE A 10 5.89 4.62 -6.07
N SER A 11 4.68 4.52 -5.51
CA SER A 11 3.46 4.99 -6.17
C SER A 11 3.44 6.51 -6.37
N LYS A 12 4.30 7.26 -5.66
CA LYS A 12 4.33 8.74 -5.61
C LYS A 12 2.96 9.35 -5.29
N LYS A 13 2.07 8.62 -4.63
CA LYS A 13 0.70 9.03 -4.28
C LYS A 13 0.52 9.07 -2.78
N LYS A 14 -0.39 9.94 -2.32
CA LYS A 14 -0.77 9.96 -0.90
C LYS A 14 -1.80 8.87 -0.59
N ALA A 15 -1.91 8.46 0.67
CA ALA A 15 -2.91 7.49 1.12
C ALA A 15 -4.35 7.88 0.71
N LYS A 16 -4.67 9.18 0.71
CA LYS A 16 -5.95 9.72 0.23
C LYS A 16 -6.26 9.39 -1.24
N GLU A 17 -5.25 9.44 -2.10
CA GLU A 17 -5.38 9.14 -3.52
C GLU A 17 -5.39 7.64 -3.79
N LEU A 18 -4.63 6.88 -2.98
CA LEU A 18 -4.58 5.43 -3.07
C LEU A 18 -5.86 4.76 -2.56
N ALA A 19 -6.53 5.34 -1.56
CA ALA A 19 -7.77 4.81 -1.00
C ALA A 19 -8.84 4.44 -2.05
N PRO A 20 -9.27 5.36 -2.95
CA PRO A 20 -10.26 5.02 -3.98
C PRO A 20 -9.73 4.01 -5.00
N ILE A 21 -8.45 4.08 -5.37
CA ILE A 21 -7.83 3.18 -6.35
C ILE A 21 -7.77 1.74 -5.83
N LEU A 22 -7.37 1.59 -4.56
CA LEU A 22 -7.19 0.31 -3.89
C LEU A 22 -8.45 -0.20 -3.21
N LYS A 23 -9.60 0.46 -3.46
CA LYS A 23 -10.93 0.17 -2.88
C LYS A 23 -10.85 -0.03 -1.35
N THR A 24 -10.12 0.85 -0.68
CA THR A 24 -9.90 0.82 0.78
C THR A 24 -10.07 2.23 1.35
N THR A 25 -10.02 2.37 2.67
CA THR A 25 -10.04 3.70 3.32
C THR A 25 -8.63 4.19 3.60
N GLU A 26 -8.45 5.51 3.62
CA GLU A 26 -7.19 6.16 4.02
C GLU A 26 -6.75 5.71 5.42
N ALA A 27 -7.69 5.66 6.36
CA ALA A 27 -7.45 5.17 7.71
C ALA A 27 -6.82 3.77 7.71
N ARG A 28 -7.32 2.86 6.86
CA ARG A 28 -6.82 1.49 6.77
C ARG A 28 -5.42 1.43 6.18
N ILE A 29 -5.12 2.26 5.18
CA ILE A 29 -3.75 2.43 4.66
C ILE A 29 -2.83 2.97 5.76
N SER A 30 -3.30 3.94 6.55
CA SER A 30 -2.54 4.49 7.66
C SER A 30 -2.29 3.45 8.76
N GLU A 31 -3.26 2.58 9.07
CA GLU A 31 -3.09 1.48 10.03
C GLU A 31 -2.02 0.48 9.57
N TYR A 32 -1.95 0.18 8.27
CA TYR A 32 -0.87 -0.65 7.72
C TYR A 32 0.47 0.08 7.78
N LYS A 33 0.48 1.38 7.43
CA LYS A 33 1.68 2.22 7.48
C LYS A 33 2.25 2.32 8.90
N THR A 34 1.42 2.47 9.94
CA THR A 34 1.89 2.59 11.32
C THR A 34 2.18 1.24 11.98
N GLY A 35 1.96 0.12 11.28
CA GLY A 35 2.14 -1.23 11.84
C GLY A 35 1.06 -1.63 12.86
N LYS A 36 0.03 -0.80 13.07
CA LYS A 36 -1.13 -1.14 13.92
C LYS A 36 -1.88 -2.36 13.40
N ARG A 37 -1.81 -2.58 12.09
CA ARG A 37 -2.36 -3.75 11.41
C ARG A 37 -1.33 -4.29 10.43
N GLY A 38 -1.10 -5.61 10.43
CA GLY A 38 -0.31 -6.26 9.39
C GLY A 38 -1.08 -6.30 8.06
N ILE A 39 -0.43 -5.93 6.96
CA ILE A 39 -0.95 -6.25 5.63
C ILE A 39 -0.48 -7.65 5.24
N SER A 40 -1.38 -8.45 4.65
CA SER A 40 -1.00 -9.74 4.10
C SER A 40 -0.29 -9.55 2.76
N VAL A 41 0.73 -10.38 2.46
CA VAL A 41 1.45 -10.37 1.19
C VAL A 41 0.51 -10.43 -0.02
N LYS A 42 -0.55 -11.24 0.05
CA LYS A 42 -1.58 -11.33 -0.99
C LYS A 42 -2.22 -9.96 -1.30
N LYS A 43 -2.59 -9.22 -0.24
CA LYS A 43 -3.25 -7.93 -0.39
C LYS A 43 -2.30 -6.85 -0.90
N LEU A 44 -1.05 -6.88 -0.45
CA LEU A 44 0.00 -6.01 -0.98
C LEU A 44 0.23 -6.28 -2.48
N ARG A 45 0.25 -7.57 -2.88
CA ARG A 45 0.35 -7.97 -4.28
C ARG A 45 -0.79 -7.41 -5.12
N GLU A 46 -2.03 -7.55 -4.67
CA GLU A 46 -3.20 -6.99 -5.36
C GLU A 46 -3.06 -5.47 -5.54
N TRP A 47 -2.54 -4.75 -4.54
CA TRP A 47 -2.31 -3.31 -4.62
C TRP A 47 -1.21 -2.94 -5.63
N CYS A 48 -0.13 -3.71 -5.64
CA CYS A 48 0.95 -3.58 -6.62
C CYS A 48 0.44 -3.84 -8.04
N GLU A 49 -0.38 -4.87 -8.26
CA GLU A 49 -0.98 -5.17 -9.56
C GLU A 49 -1.89 -4.04 -10.07
N ILE A 50 -2.70 -3.44 -9.19
CA ILE A 50 -3.57 -2.30 -9.56
C ILE A 50 -2.76 -1.09 -10.03
N LEU A 51 -1.61 -0.84 -9.42
CA LEU A 51 -0.73 0.29 -9.75
C LEU A 51 0.36 -0.04 -10.76
N ASN A 52 0.40 -1.28 -11.24
CA ASN A 52 1.46 -1.80 -12.11
C ASN A 52 2.87 -1.57 -11.50
N ILE A 53 2.99 -1.84 -10.20
CA ILE A 53 4.22 -1.80 -9.42
C ILE A 53 4.73 -3.22 -9.24
N GLU A 54 6.04 -3.46 -9.38
CA GLU A 54 6.59 -4.77 -9.03
C GLU A 54 6.62 -4.94 -7.51
N ILE A 55 6.05 -6.04 -7.02
CA ILE A 55 6.00 -6.32 -5.58
C ILE A 55 7.39 -6.40 -4.95
N ARG A 56 8.42 -6.75 -5.74
CA ARG A 56 9.82 -6.82 -5.31
C ARG A 56 10.36 -5.47 -4.83
N ASP A 57 9.86 -4.36 -5.37
CA ASP A 57 10.25 -3.02 -4.92
C ASP A 57 9.66 -2.68 -3.54
N CYS A 58 8.61 -3.39 -3.13
CA CYS A 58 7.95 -3.20 -1.84
C CYS A 58 8.52 -4.07 -0.71
N PHE A 59 9.30 -5.11 -1.03
CA PHE A 59 9.94 -5.98 -0.04
C PHE A 59 11.35 -5.49 0.34
#